data_AF-A0A956FGV8-F1
#
_entry.id   AF-A0A956FGV8-F1
#
_cell.length_a   1.000
_cell.length_b   1.000
_cell.length_c   1.000
_cell.angle_alpha   90.00
_cell.angle_beta   90.00
_cell.angle_gamma   90.00
#
_symmetry.space_group_name_H-M   'P 1'
#
loop_
_entity.id
_entity.type
_entity.pdbx_description
1 polymer ?
#
loop_
_entity_poly.entity_id
_entity_poly.type
_entity_poly.pdbx_seq_one_letter_code
_entity_poly.pdbx_strand_id
1 'polypeptide(L)'
;MSSTHGGHRRALLVFALLGPIACFNPDEEGPSAADTEAASSSGGAAEDDDESTSDGAAPAEDLCPEYCGLIGDHCEAELAQYPGGAICEAVCALMDPGDPGDVLGNSVACRAHHAFLAAESADPHCLHAGPAGDTTCGSPCESFCSLAQAACSDGLSPFLDTDGCIAECESWDPQPKYFAAVEASDTYACRMHHLTLAAQQPQVHCSHIGTDSPVCVDP
;
A
#
# COMPACT_ATOMS: atom_id res chain seq x y z
N MET A 1 -46.15 35.79 13.94
CA MET A 1 -46.44 34.57 14.71
C MET A 1 -45.13 33.79 14.73
N SER A 2 -44.12 34.22 15.49
CA SER A 2 -43.90 34.02 16.92
C SER A 2 -43.68 32.56 17.33
N SER A 3 -42.47 32.32 17.86
CA SER A 3 -42.09 31.26 18.82
C SER A 3 -41.91 29.84 18.25
N THR A 4 -40.89 29.06 18.65
CA THR A 4 -40.10 29.04 19.89
C THR A 4 -38.69 28.45 19.66
N HIS A 5 -37.72 29.01 20.38
CA HIS A 5 -36.43 28.39 20.72
C HIS A 5 -36.64 27.19 21.66
N GLY A 6 -35.77 26.18 21.55
CA GLY A 6 -35.65 25.09 22.52
C GLY A 6 -34.21 24.59 22.56
N GLY A 7 -33.39 25.18 23.42
CA GLY A 7 -32.02 24.73 23.66
C GLY A 7 -31.96 23.67 24.77
N HIS A 8 -31.06 22.70 24.63
CA HIS A 8 -30.55 21.93 25.76
C HIS A 8 -29.04 21.74 25.64
N ARG A 9 -28.34 22.46 26.51
CA ARG A 9 -26.96 22.23 26.92
C ARG A 9 -26.92 21.08 27.93
N ARG A 10 -26.15 20.03 27.68
CA ARG A 10 -25.60 19.07 28.66
C ARG A 10 -24.48 18.30 27.95
N ALA A 11 -23.36 17.92 28.54
CA ALA A 11 -22.65 18.27 29.75
C ALA A 11 -21.23 17.74 29.52
N LEU A 12 -20.21 18.46 29.97
CA LEU A 12 -18.83 18.00 29.99
C LEU A 12 -18.73 16.66 30.73
N LEU A 13 -18.05 15.68 30.13
CA LEU A 13 -17.40 14.59 30.86
C LEU A 13 -15.90 14.68 30.58
N VAL A 14 -15.22 15.37 31.50
CA VAL A 14 -13.77 15.35 31.66
C VAL A 14 -13.43 14.01 32.29
N PHE A 15 -12.85 13.10 31.51
CA PHE A 15 -12.14 11.94 32.06
C PHE A 15 -10.65 12.26 32.08
N ALA A 16 -10.20 12.75 33.24
CA ALA A 16 -8.79 12.79 33.59
C ALA A 16 -8.40 11.40 34.11
N LEU A 17 -7.57 10.69 33.33
CA LEU A 17 -6.79 9.56 33.85
C LEU A 17 -5.33 9.97 33.87
N LEU A 18 -4.93 10.42 35.06
CA LEU A 18 -3.55 10.50 35.51
C LEU A 18 -3.03 9.07 35.72
N GLY A 19 -1.99 8.71 34.99
CA GLY A 19 -1.17 7.54 35.26
C GLY A 19 0.28 7.83 34.87
N PRO A 20 1.21 7.98 35.83
CA PRO A 20 2.63 8.07 35.54
C PRO A 20 3.23 6.67 35.47
N ILE A 21 4.16 6.41 34.55
CA ILE A 21 5.42 5.70 34.81
C ILE A 21 6.34 6.04 33.63
N ALA A 22 7.29 6.91 33.93
CA ALA A 22 8.50 7.08 33.15
C ALA A 22 9.46 5.92 33.49
N CYS A 23 10.00 5.28 32.47
CA CYS A 23 11.31 4.63 32.54
C CYS A 23 12.23 5.38 31.57
N PHE A 24 12.65 6.56 32.04
CA PHE A 24 13.75 7.32 31.48
C PHE A 24 15.04 6.65 31.97
N ASN A 25 15.84 6.11 31.05
CA ASN A 25 17.22 5.70 31.30
C ASN A 25 18.14 6.79 30.72
N PRO A 26 18.62 7.74 31.55
CA PRO A 26 19.82 8.51 31.25
C PRO A 26 21.05 7.72 31.71
N ASP A 27 22.22 8.12 31.24
CA ASP A 27 23.55 7.57 31.53
C ASP A 27 24.01 6.41 30.64
N GLU A 28 24.63 6.76 29.51
CA GLU A 28 25.91 6.20 29.06
C GLU A 28 26.64 7.31 28.26
N GLU A 29 27.47 8.09 28.97
CA GLU A 29 28.35 9.11 28.38
C GLU A 29 29.65 8.50 27.84
N GLY A 30 29.86 8.59 26.52
CA GLY A 30 31.13 8.90 25.82
C GLY A 30 32.27 7.87 25.85
N PRO A 31 33.49 8.24 25.38
CA PRO A 31 33.87 8.94 24.15
C PRO A 31 34.91 8.11 23.33
N SER A 32 35.20 8.46 22.06
CA SER A 32 36.59 8.53 21.55
C SER A 32 36.63 8.97 20.09
N ALA A 33 37.41 10.02 19.84
CA ALA A 33 37.99 10.36 18.56
C ALA A 33 39.17 9.42 18.23
N ALA A 34 39.75 9.62 17.03
CA ALA A 34 40.97 9.01 16.48
C ALA A 34 40.70 7.67 15.73
N ASP A 35 41.18 7.40 14.52
CA ASP A 35 42.22 8.01 13.69
C ASP A 35 41.98 7.83 12.18
N THR A 36 42.46 8.81 11.43
CA THR A 36 43.07 8.75 10.09
C THR A 36 43.77 7.43 9.79
N GLU A 37 43.46 6.78 8.66
CA GLU A 37 44.45 6.08 7.82
C GLU A 37 43.98 6.10 6.35
N ALA A 38 44.75 6.82 5.53
CA ALA A 38 44.70 6.72 4.09
C ALA A 38 45.49 5.49 3.64
N ALA A 39 44.86 4.57 2.92
CA ALA A 39 45.57 3.51 2.21
C ALA A 39 45.19 3.53 0.73
N SER A 40 46.06 4.18 -0.03
CA SER A 40 46.21 3.99 -1.47
C SER A 40 46.60 2.53 -1.72
N SER A 41 45.80 1.78 -2.51
CA SER A 41 46.26 0.53 -3.11
C SER A 41 45.88 0.51 -4.59
N SER A 42 46.93 0.54 -5.39
CA SER A 42 46.97 0.42 -6.84
C SER A 42 47.03 -1.05 -7.27
N GLY A 43 46.25 -1.39 -8.31
CA GLY A 43 46.66 -2.37 -9.32
C GLY A 43 46.10 -3.79 -9.21
N GLY A 44 45.59 -4.28 -10.33
CA GLY A 44 45.14 -5.67 -10.56
C GLY A 44 43.88 -5.67 -11.41
N ALA A 45 43.99 -5.47 -12.72
CA ALA A 45 44.09 -6.53 -13.73
C ALA A 45 42.72 -7.18 -14.01
N ALA A 46 42.25 -6.90 -15.22
CA ALA A 46 41.04 -7.46 -15.82
C ALA A 46 41.08 -8.98 -15.84
N GLU A 47 39.98 -9.59 -15.43
CA GLU A 47 39.57 -10.90 -15.91
C GLU A 47 38.13 -10.76 -16.41
N ASP A 48 37.99 -11.06 -17.70
CA ASP A 48 36.74 -11.18 -18.44
C ASP A 48 35.96 -12.37 -17.86
N ASP A 49 34.92 -12.12 -17.06
CA ASP A 49 34.04 -13.16 -16.55
C ASP A 49 32.60 -12.96 -17.05
N ASP A 50 32.31 -13.77 -18.07
CA ASP A 50 31.08 -14.53 -18.28
C ASP A 50 29.77 -13.75 -18.07
N GLU A 51 29.32 -13.17 -19.19
CA GLU A 51 27.98 -12.66 -19.44
C GLU A 51 26.95 -13.81 -19.33
N SER A 52 26.66 -14.23 -18.10
CA SER A 52 25.38 -14.85 -17.78
C SER A 52 24.34 -13.74 -17.76
N THR A 53 23.84 -13.40 -18.94
CA THR A 53 22.51 -12.81 -19.12
C THR A 53 21.50 -13.77 -18.51
N SER A 54 21.30 -13.62 -17.21
CA SER A 54 20.17 -14.20 -16.52
C SER A 54 18.97 -13.37 -16.92
N ASP A 55 18.29 -13.78 -17.99
CA ASP A 55 16.95 -13.33 -18.38
C ASP A 55 15.87 -13.78 -17.36
N GLY A 56 16.26 -13.91 -16.08
CA GLY A 56 15.36 -14.24 -14.99
C GLY A 56 14.86 -12.95 -14.37
N ALA A 57 13.59 -12.61 -14.59
CA ALA A 57 12.91 -11.58 -13.82
C ALA A 57 13.17 -11.81 -12.32
N ALA A 58 13.61 -10.76 -11.62
CA ALA A 58 13.80 -10.82 -10.18
C ALA A 58 12.46 -11.15 -9.50
N PRO A 59 12.45 -11.94 -8.42
CA PRO A 59 11.21 -12.20 -7.69
C PRO A 59 10.63 -10.89 -7.11
N ALA A 60 9.31 -10.80 -7.00
CA ALA A 60 8.63 -9.57 -6.54
C ALA A 60 9.13 -9.10 -5.17
N GLU A 61 9.47 -10.04 -4.28
CA GLU A 61 9.98 -9.75 -2.94
C GLU A 61 11.24 -8.88 -2.93
N ASP A 62 12.09 -8.97 -3.97
CA ASP A 62 13.31 -8.17 -4.08
C ASP A 62 13.01 -6.72 -4.47
N LEU A 63 11.89 -6.47 -5.16
CA LEU A 63 11.46 -5.14 -5.62
C LEU A 63 10.67 -4.37 -4.56
N CYS A 64 10.03 -5.08 -3.63
CA CYS A 64 9.09 -4.49 -2.68
C CYS A 64 9.71 -3.41 -1.78
N PRO A 65 10.90 -3.58 -1.18
CA PRO A 65 11.47 -2.54 -0.31
C PRO A 65 11.72 -1.21 -1.04
N GLU A 66 12.22 -1.25 -2.28
CA GLU A 66 12.47 -0.05 -3.07
C GLU A 66 11.15 0.61 -3.50
N TYR A 67 10.22 -0.17 -4.05
CA TYR A 67 8.90 0.32 -4.44
C TYR A 67 8.15 0.96 -3.26
N CYS A 68 8.11 0.27 -2.11
CA CYS A 68 7.39 0.75 -0.94
C CYS A 68 8.06 1.96 -0.28
N GLY A 69 9.39 2.09 -0.38
CA GLY A 69 10.10 3.32 -0.03
C GLY A 69 9.67 4.50 -0.91
N LEU A 70 9.76 4.32 -2.24
CA LEU A 70 9.42 5.37 -3.21
C LEU A 70 7.97 5.86 -3.08
N ILE A 71 7.00 4.94 -3.00
CA ILE A 71 5.60 5.33 -2.89
C ILE A 71 5.30 5.95 -1.52
N GLY A 72 5.96 5.49 -0.45
CA GLY A 72 5.83 6.08 0.87
C GLY A 72 6.38 7.51 0.95
N ASP A 73 7.51 7.77 0.27
CA ASP A 73 8.18 9.08 0.28
C ASP A 73 7.50 10.13 -0.62
N HIS A 74 6.73 9.70 -1.63
CA HIS A 74 6.18 10.61 -2.65
C HIS A 74 4.65 10.67 -2.68
N CYS A 75 3.97 9.67 -2.14
CA CYS A 75 2.51 9.59 -2.12
C CYS A 75 2.01 9.66 -0.67
N GLU A 76 1.96 10.88 -0.13
CA GLU A 76 1.56 11.16 1.26
C GLU A 76 0.18 11.80 1.35
N ALA A 77 -0.31 11.95 2.59
CA ALA A 77 -1.56 12.63 2.92
C ALA A 77 -2.76 12.11 2.09
N GLU A 78 -3.48 12.98 1.38
CA GLU A 78 -4.64 12.61 0.56
C GLU A 78 -4.29 11.75 -0.65
N LEU A 79 -3.01 11.67 -1.03
CA LEU A 79 -2.52 10.81 -2.10
C LEU A 79 -1.92 9.50 -1.59
N ALA A 80 -1.95 9.26 -0.27
CA ALA A 80 -1.47 8.01 0.30
C ALA A 80 -2.18 6.80 -0.30
N GLN A 81 -1.39 5.86 -0.81
CA GLN A 81 -1.89 4.64 -1.46
C GLN A 81 -1.90 3.43 -0.54
N TYR A 82 -1.17 3.50 0.58
CA TYR A 82 -1.17 2.46 1.61
C TYR A 82 -1.28 3.10 2.99
N PRO A 83 -1.95 2.46 3.97
CA PRO A 83 -1.98 2.97 5.33
C PRO A 83 -0.62 2.92 6.04
N GLY A 84 0.37 2.20 5.49
CA GLY A 84 1.75 2.17 5.96
C GLY A 84 2.64 1.19 5.21
N GLY A 85 3.97 1.29 5.41
CA GLY A 85 4.97 0.49 4.70
C GLY A 85 4.79 -1.03 4.81
N ALA A 86 4.48 -1.54 6.01
CA ALA A 86 4.22 -2.97 6.21
C ALA A 86 3.02 -3.50 5.41
N ILE A 87 2.00 -2.66 5.18
CA ILE A 87 0.86 -3.03 4.32
C ILE A 87 1.27 -2.98 2.84
N CYS A 88 2.06 -1.97 2.45
CA CYS A 88 2.61 -1.91 1.10
C CYS A 88 3.43 -3.17 0.77
N GLU A 89 4.37 -3.56 1.63
CA GLU A 89 5.23 -4.72 1.43
C GLU A 89 4.41 -6.01 1.33
N ALA A 90 3.41 -6.19 2.21
CA ALA A 90 2.53 -7.36 2.17
C ALA A 90 1.70 -7.42 0.87
N VAL A 91 1.19 -6.28 0.39
CA VAL A 91 0.47 -6.22 -0.89
C VAL A 91 1.41 -6.48 -2.07
N CYS A 92 2.60 -5.89 -2.05
CA CYS A 92 3.60 -6.03 -3.11
C CYS A 92 4.03 -7.49 -3.30
N ALA A 93 4.22 -8.25 -2.21
CA ALA A 93 4.58 -9.66 -2.26
C ALA A 93 3.51 -10.55 -2.96
N LEU A 94 2.28 -10.05 -3.12
CA LEU A 94 1.18 -10.75 -3.79
C LEU A 94 1.05 -10.37 -5.28
N MET A 95 1.84 -9.41 -5.77
CA MET A 95 1.77 -8.94 -7.15
C MET A 95 2.79 -9.65 -8.06
N ASP A 96 2.53 -9.64 -9.36
CA ASP A 96 3.52 -10.05 -10.35
C ASP A 96 4.72 -9.07 -10.31
N PRO A 97 5.98 -9.55 -10.24
CA PRO A 97 7.14 -8.67 -10.28
C PRO A 97 7.18 -7.80 -11.55
N GLY A 98 6.78 -8.35 -12.69
CA GLY A 98 6.99 -7.76 -14.01
C GLY A 98 8.44 -7.82 -14.49
N ASP A 99 8.68 -7.21 -15.64
CA ASP A 99 9.99 -7.09 -16.23
C ASP A 99 10.65 -5.75 -15.86
N PRO A 100 11.99 -5.70 -15.72
CA PRO A 100 12.70 -4.44 -15.52
C PRO A 100 12.38 -3.41 -16.60
N GLY A 101 11.90 -2.24 -16.18
CA GLY A 101 11.53 -1.15 -17.09
C GLY A 101 10.08 -1.19 -17.60
N ASP A 102 9.24 -2.09 -17.09
CA ASP A 102 7.80 -2.00 -17.28
C ASP A 102 7.29 -0.61 -16.87
N VAL A 103 6.51 0.00 -17.75
CA VAL A 103 5.84 1.29 -17.52
C VAL A 103 4.32 1.18 -17.69
N LEU A 104 3.83 -0.04 -17.98
CA LEU A 104 2.43 -0.40 -18.16
C LEU A 104 2.24 -1.86 -17.70
N GLY A 105 0.99 -2.24 -17.45
CA GLY A 105 0.64 -3.61 -17.04
C GLY A 105 0.57 -3.80 -15.52
N ASN A 106 -0.05 -4.88 -15.07
CA ASN A 106 -0.30 -5.11 -13.64
C ASN A 106 0.91 -5.76 -12.94
N SER A 107 1.98 -5.00 -12.74
CA SER A 107 3.23 -5.48 -12.11
C SER A 107 3.83 -4.53 -11.08
N VAL A 108 4.67 -5.05 -10.19
CA VAL A 108 5.47 -4.25 -9.24
C VAL A 108 6.42 -3.32 -9.98
N ALA A 109 7.09 -3.78 -11.04
CA ALA A 109 7.98 -2.96 -11.85
C ALA A 109 7.29 -1.71 -12.44
N CYS A 110 6.08 -1.86 -12.99
CA CYS A 110 5.27 -0.73 -13.45
C CYS A 110 4.96 0.25 -12.31
N ARG A 111 4.54 -0.28 -11.15
CA ARG A 111 4.19 0.54 -9.98
C ARG A 111 5.39 1.27 -9.41
N ALA A 112 6.57 0.64 -9.38
CA ALA A 112 7.83 1.24 -8.97
C ALA A 112 8.24 2.39 -9.91
N HIS A 113 8.09 2.20 -11.23
CA HIS A 113 8.33 3.25 -12.20
C HIS A 113 7.46 4.49 -11.92
N HIS A 114 6.17 4.29 -11.65
CA HIS A 114 5.29 5.42 -11.33
C HIS A 114 5.54 6.00 -9.93
N ALA A 115 5.91 5.19 -8.94
CA ALA A 115 6.31 5.70 -7.63
C ALA A 115 7.53 6.63 -7.76
N PHE A 116 8.50 6.28 -8.61
CA PHE A 116 9.64 7.14 -8.93
C PHE A 116 9.21 8.47 -9.59
N LEU A 117 8.33 8.44 -10.60
CA LEU A 117 7.83 9.65 -11.27
C LEU A 117 7.00 10.56 -10.34
N ALA A 118 6.41 10.02 -9.27
CA ALA A 118 5.67 10.79 -8.28
C ALA A 118 6.54 11.83 -7.55
N ALA A 119 7.87 11.65 -7.53
CA ALA A 119 8.82 12.65 -7.04
C ALA A 119 8.75 13.98 -7.81
N GLU A 120 8.42 13.91 -9.10
CA GLU A 120 8.27 15.09 -9.96
C GLU A 120 6.81 15.59 -9.99
N SER A 121 5.84 14.67 -10.04
CA SER A 121 4.41 14.98 -10.07
C SER A 121 3.59 13.87 -9.41
N ALA A 122 3.17 14.09 -8.17
CA ALA A 122 2.42 13.08 -7.42
C ALA A 122 1.10 12.67 -8.09
N ASP A 123 0.32 13.60 -8.66
CA ASP A 123 -0.84 13.29 -9.51
C ASP A 123 -0.40 13.33 -10.98
N PRO A 124 -0.65 12.29 -11.80
CA PRO A 124 -1.40 11.05 -11.53
C PRO A 124 -0.57 9.86 -11.05
N HIS A 125 0.73 10.03 -10.86
CA HIS A 125 1.65 8.93 -10.66
C HIS A 125 1.39 8.11 -9.39
N CYS A 126 0.89 8.71 -8.31
CA CYS A 126 0.47 7.99 -7.11
C CYS A 126 -0.69 7.04 -7.37
N LEU A 127 -1.67 7.42 -8.20
CA LEU A 127 -2.80 6.55 -8.53
C LEU A 127 -2.35 5.33 -9.37
N HIS A 128 -1.39 5.55 -10.28
CA HIS A 128 -0.80 4.48 -11.07
C HIS A 128 0.07 3.54 -10.23
N ALA A 129 0.84 4.12 -9.29
CA ALA A 129 1.73 3.38 -8.41
C ALA A 129 0.93 2.55 -7.39
N GLY A 130 -0.16 3.10 -6.83
CA GLY A 130 -0.97 2.45 -5.81
C GLY A 130 -1.63 1.15 -6.26
N PRO A 131 -2.20 0.35 -5.34
CA PRO A 131 -2.64 -1.02 -5.59
C PRO A 131 -3.78 -1.15 -6.61
N ALA A 132 -4.50 -0.07 -6.91
CA ALA A 132 -5.54 -0.04 -7.93
C ALA A 132 -4.99 0.10 -9.36
N GLY A 133 -3.76 0.60 -9.56
CA GLY A 133 -3.12 0.77 -10.87
C GLY A 133 -3.70 1.85 -11.77
N ASP A 134 -4.93 2.31 -11.50
CA ASP A 134 -5.67 3.40 -12.18
C ASP A 134 -5.56 3.33 -13.71
N THR A 135 -5.68 2.13 -14.28
CA THR A 135 -5.63 1.80 -15.73
C THR A 135 -4.25 1.84 -16.39
N THR A 136 -3.21 2.31 -15.71
CA THR A 136 -1.84 2.36 -16.24
C THR A 136 -1.06 1.11 -15.83
N CYS A 137 -0.98 0.84 -14.52
CA CYS A 137 -0.39 -0.40 -14.00
C CYS A 137 -1.44 -1.47 -13.73
N GLY A 138 -2.24 -1.78 -14.76
CA GLY A 138 -3.39 -2.67 -14.67
C GLY A 138 -4.71 -1.91 -14.53
N SER A 139 -5.81 -2.54 -14.93
CA SER A 139 -7.15 -1.99 -14.68
C SER A 139 -7.53 -2.12 -13.20
N PRO A 140 -8.44 -1.27 -12.67
CA PRO A 140 -8.86 -1.35 -11.27
C PRO A 140 -9.38 -2.74 -10.86
N CYS A 141 -10.23 -3.37 -11.69
CA CYS A 141 -10.80 -4.68 -11.35
C CYS A 141 -9.83 -5.84 -11.58
N GLU A 142 -8.95 -5.77 -12.58
CA GLU A 142 -7.85 -6.73 -12.73
C GLU A 142 -6.89 -6.69 -11.54
N SER A 143 -6.46 -5.49 -11.13
CA SER A 143 -5.56 -5.30 -9.98
C SER A 143 -6.22 -5.78 -8.69
N PHE A 144 -7.49 -5.41 -8.48
CA PHE A 144 -8.26 -5.87 -7.32
C PHE A 144 -8.41 -7.40 -7.31
N CYS A 145 -8.83 -8.01 -8.40
CA CYS A 145 -9.12 -9.44 -8.41
C CYS A 145 -7.88 -10.32 -8.36
N SER A 146 -6.77 -9.90 -8.97
CA SER A 146 -5.48 -10.59 -8.80
C SER A 146 -5.03 -10.59 -7.34
N LEU A 147 -5.10 -9.43 -6.67
CA LEU A 147 -4.79 -9.32 -5.24
C LEU A 147 -5.77 -10.09 -4.34
N ALA A 148 -7.08 -10.04 -4.63
CA ALA A 148 -8.09 -10.75 -3.84
C ALA A 148 -7.88 -12.26 -3.86
N GLN A 149 -7.55 -12.82 -5.03
CA GLN A 149 -7.30 -14.25 -5.16
C GLN A 149 -6.00 -14.69 -4.48
N ALA A 150 -4.99 -13.81 -4.45
CA ALA A 150 -3.74 -14.07 -3.75
C ALA A 150 -3.88 -13.93 -2.21
N ALA A 151 -4.55 -12.88 -1.73
CA ALA A 151 -4.69 -12.58 -0.30
C ALA A 151 -5.74 -13.46 0.40
N CYS A 152 -6.85 -13.77 -0.29
CA CYS A 152 -8.02 -14.43 0.31
C CYS A 152 -8.15 -15.90 -0.11
N SER A 153 -7.08 -16.67 0.02
CA SER A 153 -7.09 -18.12 -0.27
C SER A 153 -7.87 -18.94 0.80
N ASP A 154 -7.88 -20.26 0.63
CA ASP A 154 -8.35 -21.22 1.65
C ASP A 154 -9.81 -21.02 2.12
N GLY A 155 -10.67 -20.62 1.18
CA GLY A 155 -12.10 -20.42 1.42
C GLY A 155 -12.45 -19.08 2.08
N LEU A 156 -11.48 -18.15 2.16
CA LEU A 156 -11.74 -16.78 2.62
C LEU A 156 -12.24 -15.86 1.50
N SER A 157 -11.97 -16.19 0.23
CA SER A 157 -12.43 -15.40 -0.91
C SER A 157 -13.96 -15.38 -0.97
N PRO A 158 -14.59 -14.20 -1.09
CA PRO A 158 -16.02 -14.10 -1.35
C PRO A 158 -16.35 -14.38 -2.83
N PHE A 159 -15.33 -14.53 -3.70
CA PHE A 159 -15.50 -14.70 -5.13
C PHE A 159 -15.30 -16.16 -5.53
N LEU A 160 -16.05 -16.62 -6.53
CA LEU A 160 -15.94 -17.98 -7.06
C LEU A 160 -14.60 -18.21 -7.77
N ASP A 161 -14.25 -17.27 -8.65
CA ASP A 161 -13.05 -17.25 -9.47
C ASP A 161 -12.72 -15.80 -9.88
N THR A 162 -11.62 -15.62 -10.63
CA THR A 162 -11.16 -14.29 -11.07
C THR A 162 -12.18 -13.61 -11.99
N ASP A 163 -12.82 -14.35 -12.90
CA ASP A 163 -13.80 -13.78 -13.83
C ASP A 163 -15.07 -13.32 -13.09
N GLY A 164 -15.54 -14.12 -12.14
CA GLY A 164 -16.64 -13.75 -11.24
C GLY A 164 -16.31 -12.54 -10.38
N CYS A 165 -15.08 -12.46 -9.85
CA CYS A 165 -14.59 -11.29 -9.14
C CYS A 165 -14.63 -10.03 -10.02
N ILE A 166 -14.13 -10.10 -11.26
CA ILE A 166 -14.10 -8.96 -12.17
C ILE A 166 -15.53 -8.49 -12.48
N ALA A 167 -16.44 -9.42 -12.79
CA ALA A 167 -17.83 -9.11 -13.08
C ALA A 167 -18.55 -8.41 -11.91
N GLU A 168 -18.29 -8.84 -10.67
CA GLU A 168 -18.80 -8.13 -9.48
C GLU A 168 -18.14 -6.76 -9.34
N CYS A 169 -16.82 -6.68 -9.47
CA CYS A 169 -16.07 -5.43 -9.32
C CYS A 169 -16.55 -4.33 -10.28
N GLU A 170 -16.82 -4.68 -11.53
CA GLU A 170 -17.33 -3.75 -12.55
C GLU A 170 -18.72 -3.19 -12.23
N SER A 171 -19.46 -3.78 -11.28
CA SER A 171 -20.76 -3.31 -10.85
C SER A 171 -20.72 -2.28 -9.72
N TRP A 172 -19.60 -2.15 -9.02
CA TRP A 172 -19.44 -1.22 -7.89
C TRP A 172 -19.25 0.22 -8.36
N ASP A 173 -19.60 1.19 -7.51
CA ASP A 173 -19.31 2.60 -7.80
C ASP A 173 -17.77 2.79 -7.87
N PRO A 174 -17.23 3.19 -9.04
CA PRO A 174 -15.79 3.41 -9.20
C PRO A 174 -15.34 4.73 -8.56
N GLN A 175 -16.25 5.52 -7.98
CA GLN A 175 -15.95 6.77 -7.31
C GLN A 175 -16.16 6.67 -5.79
N PRO A 176 -15.30 7.33 -4.99
CA PRO A 176 -14.09 8.05 -5.41
C PRO A 176 -13.01 7.09 -5.93
N LYS A 177 -11.97 7.63 -6.59
CA LYS A 177 -10.76 6.84 -6.84
C LYS A 177 -10.17 6.34 -5.52
N TYR A 178 -9.44 5.24 -5.58
CA TYR A 178 -8.84 4.65 -4.39
C TYR A 178 -7.76 5.57 -3.79
N PHE A 179 -7.86 5.74 -2.47
CA PHE A 179 -6.83 6.27 -1.58
C PHE A 179 -6.92 5.50 -0.26
N ALA A 180 -5.81 5.43 0.48
CA ALA A 180 -5.72 4.66 1.72
C ALA A 180 -6.73 5.11 2.80
N ALA A 181 -7.21 6.35 2.74
CA ALA A 181 -8.14 6.92 3.71
C ALA A 181 -9.62 6.53 3.49
N VAL A 182 -9.96 5.83 2.40
CA VAL A 182 -11.37 5.45 2.12
C VAL A 182 -11.73 4.17 2.87
N GLU A 183 -12.15 4.31 4.12
CA GLU A 183 -12.43 3.17 5.02
C GLU A 183 -13.90 2.70 5.02
N ALA A 184 -14.81 3.45 4.39
CA ALA A 184 -16.24 3.17 4.38
C ALA A 184 -16.90 3.70 3.08
N SER A 185 -18.19 3.36 2.87
CA SER A 185 -19.02 3.57 1.66
C SER A 185 -19.09 2.34 0.74
N ASP A 186 -20.24 2.11 0.09
CA ASP A 186 -20.40 1.03 -0.91
C ASP A 186 -19.74 1.39 -2.25
N THR A 187 -18.40 1.39 -2.25
CA THR A 187 -17.58 1.83 -3.39
C THR A 187 -16.43 0.87 -3.62
N TYR A 188 -15.88 0.88 -4.84
CA TYR A 188 -14.64 0.18 -5.16
C TYR A 188 -13.50 0.58 -4.21
N ALA A 189 -13.38 1.87 -3.87
CA ALA A 189 -12.30 2.37 -3.03
C ALA A 189 -12.33 1.79 -1.60
N CYS A 190 -13.51 1.68 -0.98
CA CYS A 190 -13.65 1.02 0.33
C CYS A 190 -13.21 -0.46 0.27
N ARG A 191 -13.61 -1.16 -0.80
CA ARG A 191 -13.31 -2.58 -0.98
C ARG A 191 -11.82 -2.79 -1.20
N MET A 192 -11.18 -1.95 -2.01
CA MET A 192 -9.74 -1.95 -2.20
C MET A 192 -9.00 -1.63 -0.89
N HIS A 193 -9.49 -0.70 -0.07
CA HIS A 193 -8.90 -0.43 1.25
C HIS A 193 -8.87 -1.70 2.10
N HIS A 194 -10.00 -2.39 2.26
CA HIS A 194 -10.01 -3.64 3.01
C HIS A 194 -9.18 -4.75 2.37
N LEU A 195 -9.11 -4.81 1.04
CA LEU A 195 -8.23 -5.75 0.36
C LEU A 195 -6.75 -5.50 0.70
N THR A 196 -6.30 -4.26 0.76
CA THR A 196 -4.91 -3.98 1.19
C THR A 196 -4.64 -4.45 2.62
N LEU A 197 -5.60 -4.31 3.54
CA LEU A 197 -5.48 -4.83 4.90
C LEU A 197 -5.52 -6.36 4.96
N ALA A 198 -6.27 -6.99 4.05
CA ALA A 198 -6.36 -8.45 3.95
C ALA A 198 -5.02 -9.11 3.59
N ALA A 199 -4.09 -8.39 2.94
CA ALA A 199 -2.74 -8.90 2.68
C ALA A 199 -1.97 -9.31 3.95
N GLN A 200 -2.28 -8.69 5.10
CA GLN A 200 -1.72 -9.10 6.40
C GLN A 200 -2.71 -9.84 7.29
N GLN A 201 -4.00 -9.54 7.19
CA GLN A 201 -5.03 -10.08 8.09
C GLN A 201 -6.23 -10.61 7.29
N PRO A 202 -6.05 -11.67 6.48
CA PRO A 202 -7.09 -12.13 5.56
C PRO A 202 -8.34 -12.63 6.29
N GLN A 203 -8.18 -13.23 7.49
CA GLN A 203 -9.30 -13.73 8.29
C GLN A 203 -10.22 -12.62 8.79
N VAL A 204 -9.73 -11.38 8.88
CA VAL A 204 -10.51 -10.21 9.30
C VAL A 204 -11.12 -9.53 8.08
N HIS A 205 -10.32 -9.26 7.05
CA HIS A 205 -10.71 -8.32 6.00
C HIS A 205 -11.25 -8.94 4.72
N CYS A 206 -11.02 -10.23 4.43
CA CYS A 206 -11.54 -10.85 3.21
C CYS A 206 -13.09 -10.86 3.15
N SER A 207 -13.77 -10.91 4.30
CA SER A 207 -15.23 -10.82 4.33
C SER A 207 -15.79 -9.43 3.98
N HIS A 208 -14.93 -8.40 3.89
CA HIS A 208 -15.35 -7.01 3.64
C HIS A 208 -15.24 -6.60 2.17
N ILE A 209 -14.66 -7.43 1.29
CA ILE A 209 -14.29 -7.00 -0.07
C ILE A 209 -15.35 -7.35 -1.12
N GLY A 210 -16.20 -8.35 -0.89
CA GLY A 210 -17.24 -8.82 -1.84
C GLY A 210 -18.55 -8.06 -1.74
N THR A 211 -19.42 -8.17 -2.75
CA THR A 211 -20.65 -7.34 -2.91
C THR A 211 -21.48 -7.20 -1.63
N ASP A 212 -21.76 -8.31 -0.93
CA ASP A 212 -22.48 -8.32 0.36
C ASP A 212 -21.60 -7.93 1.57
N SER A 213 -20.77 -6.89 1.43
CA SER A 213 -19.84 -6.44 2.48
C SER A 213 -20.59 -5.92 3.69
N PRO A 214 -20.22 -6.33 4.92
CA PRO A 214 -20.80 -5.77 6.13
C PRO A 214 -20.24 -4.37 6.49
N VAL A 215 -19.21 -3.89 5.78
CA VAL A 215 -18.52 -2.62 6.09
C VAL A 215 -18.62 -1.61 4.95
N CYS A 216 -18.42 -2.03 3.71
CA CYS A 216 -18.57 -1.19 2.52
C CYS A 216 -20.03 -1.15 2.11
N VAL A 217 -20.83 -0.38 2.85
CA VAL A 217 -22.26 -0.18 2.64
C VAL A 217 -22.58 1.30 2.47
N ASP A 218 -23.71 1.61 1.84
CA ASP A 218 -24.24 2.97 1.81
C ASP A 218 -24.49 3.48 3.24
N PRO A 219 -24.17 4.76 3.52
CA PRO A 219 -24.33 5.35 4.86
C PRO A 219 -25.78 5.51 5.33
#